data_AF-A0AA35S3M5-F1
#
_entry.id   AF-A0AA35S3M5-F1
#
_cell.length_a   1.000
_cell.length_b   1.000
_cell.length_c   1.000
_cell.angle_alpha   90.00
_cell.angle_beta   90.00
_cell.angle_gamma   90.00
#
_symmetry.space_group_name_H-M   'P 1'
#
loop_
_entity.id
_entity.type
_entity.pdbx_description
1 polymer ?
#
loop_
_entity_poly.entity_id
_entity_poly.type
_entity_poly.pdbx_seq_one_letter_code
_entity_poly.pdbx_strand_id
1 'polypeptide(L)'
;MALKNAVLAACVSLVLVAVVGAITRAEKQHYKNKVVEMFFHAYNSYMNFAYPADELMPLSCKGRVRGVDRSRGSVDEALGSFSLTLIDSLDTLAVLGALDEFSEAIQLVLRDVRYDSDLVVSVFETNIRVLGGLLGAHFAAVALKEKGHHQLSWYSDQLLEKAEEVGQRLLPAFNTSTGLPYPKINLLRGMEYGDVDKTTCTACAGTNILEFAALSRLTGNAAYETKARRSMEAIWMARHRGHDLVGTTIDINNGQWTRKDSGVGAGIDSYYEYCLKYYILLGDTEYLHRFNKVCMTTFSHGRNVCEISWIRETKTIRVFVK
;
A
#
# COMPACT_ATOMS: atom_id res chain seq x y z
N MET A 1 28.62 -21.48 -52.73
CA MET A 1 29.02 -20.17 -52.18
C MET A 1 27.86 -19.40 -51.53
N ALA A 2 26.66 -19.37 -52.13
CA ALA A 2 25.51 -18.62 -51.60
C ALA A 2 25.03 -19.04 -50.19
N LEU A 3 25.10 -20.33 -49.84
CA LEU A 3 24.61 -20.82 -48.54
C LEU A 3 25.50 -20.40 -47.34
N LYS A 4 26.81 -20.24 -47.53
CA LYS A 4 27.73 -19.77 -46.48
C LYS A 4 27.51 -18.29 -46.15
N ASN A 5 27.18 -17.48 -47.15
CA ASN A 5 26.91 -16.05 -46.96
C ASN A 5 25.55 -15.80 -46.30
N ALA A 6 24.55 -16.66 -46.54
CA ALA A 6 23.24 -16.58 -45.90
C ALA A 6 23.29 -16.94 -44.40
N VAL A 7 24.09 -17.95 -44.02
CA VAL A 7 24.27 -18.33 -42.60
C VAL A 7 25.06 -17.25 -41.83
N LEU A 8 26.08 -16.64 -42.45
CA LEU A 8 26.81 -15.54 -41.83
C LEU A 8 25.93 -14.29 -41.62
N ALA A 9 25.09 -13.96 -42.60
CA ALA A 9 24.15 -12.84 -42.48
C ALA A 9 23.07 -13.08 -41.40
N ALA A 10 22.59 -14.32 -41.26
CA ALA A 10 21.65 -14.70 -40.21
C ALA A 10 22.28 -14.67 -38.80
N CYS A 11 23.55 -15.10 -38.65
CA CYS A 11 24.28 -14.99 -37.38
C CYS A 11 24.59 -13.55 -37.00
N VAL A 12 24.95 -12.69 -37.96
CA VAL A 12 25.17 -11.25 -37.72
C VAL A 12 23.86 -10.56 -37.34
N SER A 13 22.74 -10.94 -37.96
CA SER A 13 21.42 -10.41 -37.62
C SER A 13 20.93 -10.88 -36.23
N LEU A 14 21.23 -12.11 -35.83
CA LEU A 14 20.92 -12.63 -34.48
C LEU A 14 21.75 -11.97 -33.37
N VAL A 15 22.99 -11.56 -33.65
CA VAL A 15 23.81 -10.78 -32.70
C VAL A 15 23.35 -9.32 -32.63
N LEU A 16 22.86 -8.74 -33.73
CA LEU A 16 22.31 -7.38 -33.76
C LEU A 16 20.94 -7.24 -33.08
N VAL A 17 20.13 -8.30 -33.03
CA VAL A 17 18.80 -8.27 -32.39
C VAL A 17 18.88 -8.37 -30.86
N ALA A 18 20.04 -8.72 -30.28
CA ALA A 18 20.26 -8.70 -28.84
C ALA A 18 20.60 -7.31 -28.26
N VAL A 19 20.69 -6.27 -29.10
CA VAL A 19 20.94 -4.87 -28.70
C VAL A 19 19.66 -4.05 -28.77
N VAL A 20 18.56 -4.55 -28.20
CA VAL A 20 17.56 -3.64 -27.64
C VAL A 20 18.22 -3.05 -26.40
N GLY A 21 18.75 -1.84 -26.52
CA GLY A 21 19.66 -1.19 -25.57
C GLY A 21 19.27 -1.38 -24.12
N ALA A 22 19.86 -2.39 -23.47
CA ALA A 22 19.72 -2.57 -22.04
C ALA A 22 20.44 -1.41 -21.35
N ILE A 23 19.74 -0.72 -20.44
CA ILE A 23 20.31 0.39 -19.65
C ILE A 23 21.66 -0.05 -19.08
N THR A 24 22.71 0.69 -19.40
CA THR A 24 24.07 0.43 -18.95
C THR A 24 24.17 0.60 -17.43
N ARG A 25 25.21 0.02 -16.80
CA ARG A 25 25.44 0.22 -15.36
C ARG A 25 25.60 1.71 -14.99
N ALA A 26 26.26 2.48 -15.87
CA ALA A 26 26.46 3.91 -15.66
C ALA A 26 25.13 4.67 -15.71
N GLU A 27 24.27 4.38 -16.70
CA GLU A 27 22.94 4.99 -16.79
C GLU A 27 22.06 4.59 -15.60
N LYS A 28 22.08 3.32 -15.18
CA LYS A 28 21.36 2.87 -13.95
C LYS A 28 21.80 3.66 -12.73
N GLN A 29 23.11 3.87 -12.56
CA GLN A 29 23.63 4.66 -11.43
C GLN A 29 23.23 6.14 -11.55
N HIS A 30 23.28 6.70 -12.76
CA HIS A 30 22.85 8.08 -13.01
C HIS A 30 21.38 8.29 -12.62
N TYR A 31 20.47 7.44 -13.11
CA TYR A 31 19.05 7.53 -12.76
C TYR A 31 18.78 7.24 -11.29
N LYS A 32 19.50 6.30 -10.66
CA LYS A 32 19.42 6.08 -9.22
C LYS A 32 19.75 7.35 -8.43
N ASN A 33 20.86 8.02 -8.78
CA ASN A 33 21.26 9.26 -8.13
C ASN A 33 20.23 10.38 -8.36
N LYS A 34 19.62 10.44 -9.55
CA LYS A 34 18.58 11.43 -9.84
C LYS A 34 17.33 11.22 -8.98
N VAL A 35 16.93 9.96 -8.75
CA VAL A 35 15.81 9.64 -7.83
C VAL A 35 16.14 10.05 -6.40
N VAL A 36 17.36 9.80 -5.93
CA VAL A 36 17.82 10.23 -4.59
C VAL A 36 17.76 11.76 -4.45
N GLU A 37 18.25 12.50 -5.46
CA GLU A 37 18.17 13.97 -5.49
C GLU A 37 16.73 14.46 -5.43
N MET A 38 15.83 13.86 -6.22
CA MET A 38 14.40 14.22 -6.23
C MET A 38 13.73 13.93 -4.88
N PHE A 39 14.06 12.80 -4.25
CA PHE A 39 13.53 12.46 -2.93
C PHE A 39 13.94 13.52 -1.90
N PHE A 40 15.24 13.84 -1.80
CA PHE A 40 15.70 14.82 -0.81
C PHE A 40 15.23 16.25 -1.13
N HIS A 41 15.01 16.60 -2.40
CA HIS A 41 14.35 17.85 -2.74
C HIS A 41 12.93 17.92 -2.13
N ALA A 42 12.14 16.85 -2.26
CA ALA A 42 10.78 16.79 -1.72
C ALA A 42 10.78 16.69 -0.18
N TYR A 43 11.55 15.74 0.37
CA TYR A 43 11.63 15.48 1.82
C TYR A 43 12.13 16.71 2.58
N ASN A 44 13.23 17.34 2.15
CA ASN A 44 13.76 18.52 2.83
C ASN A 44 12.79 19.71 2.72
N SER A 45 12.09 19.85 1.60
CA SER A 45 11.05 20.89 1.46
C SER A 45 9.89 20.65 2.42
N TYR A 46 9.45 19.39 2.59
CA TYR A 46 8.45 19.04 3.58
C TYR A 46 8.93 19.37 5.00
N MET A 47 10.14 18.94 5.36
CA MET A 47 10.71 19.20 6.69
C MET A 47 10.85 20.70 6.98
N ASN A 48 11.22 21.51 5.99
CA ASN A 48 11.42 22.95 6.16
C ASN A 48 10.12 23.77 6.20
N PHE A 49 9.10 23.38 5.42
CA PHE A 49 7.94 24.24 5.16
C PHE A 49 6.61 23.68 5.62
N ALA A 50 6.52 22.38 5.90
CA ALA A 50 5.26 21.71 6.18
C ALA A 50 5.24 20.94 7.49
N TYR A 51 6.36 20.40 7.95
CA TYR A 51 6.42 19.71 9.24
C TYR A 51 5.85 20.60 10.37
N PRO A 52 4.91 20.12 11.22
CA PRO A 52 4.41 18.73 11.35
C PRO A 52 3.10 18.42 10.60
N ALA A 53 2.64 19.26 9.66
CA ALA A 53 1.44 19.02 8.87
C ALA A 53 1.51 17.70 8.08
N ASP A 54 0.36 17.19 7.65
CA ASP A 54 0.27 15.91 6.95
C ASP A 54 0.88 15.95 5.54
N GLU A 55 0.78 17.10 4.85
CA GLU A 55 1.28 17.29 3.49
C GLU A 55 1.89 18.68 3.29
N LEU A 56 2.81 18.79 2.33
CA LEU A 56 3.33 20.06 1.83
C LEU A 56 2.44 20.60 0.70
N MET A 57 2.15 21.90 0.73
CA MET A 57 1.64 22.65 -0.44
C MET A 57 2.82 23.38 -1.11
N PRO A 58 3.44 22.78 -2.15
CA PRO A 58 4.77 23.18 -2.61
C PRO A 58 4.80 24.55 -3.30
N LEU A 59 3.69 24.96 -3.94
CA LEU A 59 3.63 26.28 -4.59
C LEU A 59 3.55 27.44 -3.59
N SER A 60 3.00 27.18 -2.41
CA SER A 60 2.83 28.19 -1.35
C SER A 60 3.81 28.01 -0.19
N CYS A 61 4.70 27.02 -0.26
CA CYS A 61 5.67 26.67 0.79
C CYS A 61 5.06 26.66 2.21
N LYS A 62 3.93 25.97 2.36
CA LYS A 62 3.28 25.81 3.69
C LYS A 62 2.72 24.41 3.85
N GLY A 63 2.59 23.97 5.10
CA GLY A 63 1.89 22.74 5.46
C GLY A 63 0.38 22.83 5.18
N ARG A 64 -0.22 21.71 4.80
CA ARG A 64 -1.67 21.56 4.61
C ARG A 64 -2.34 21.17 5.92
N VAL A 65 -3.29 21.98 6.40
CA VAL A 65 -4.02 21.73 7.64
C VAL A 65 -5.51 21.58 7.34
N ARG A 66 -6.03 20.37 7.61
CA ARG A 66 -7.44 20.06 7.42
C ARG A 66 -8.32 20.90 8.34
N GLY A 67 -9.41 21.45 7.80
CA GLY A 67 -10.31 22.37 8.51
C GLY A 67 -9.89 23.84 8.45
N VAL A 68 -8.63 24.14 8.12
CA VAL A 68 -8.14 25.51 7.89
C VAL A 68 -8.06 25.81 6.39
N ASP A 69 -7.45 24.92 5.62
CA ASP A 69 -7.35 25.06 4.17
C ASP A 69 -8.64 24.61 3.46
N ARG A 70 -8.88 25.17 2.27
CA ARG A 70 -10.01 24.76 1.41
C ARG A 70 -9.94 23.25 1.15
N SER A 71 -11.04 22.55 1.44
CA SER A 71 -11.15 21.11 1.24
C SER A 71 -10.99 20.71 -0.23
N ARG A 72 -10.23 19.63 -0.47
CA ARG A 72 -10.10 18.92 -1.75
C ARG A 72 -11.09 17.75 -1.88
N GLY A 73 -12.10 17.67 -1.03
CA GLY A 73 -13.03 16.53 -0.98
C GLY A 73 -12.36 15.28 -0.38
N SER A 74 -12.64 14.12 -0.97
CA SER A 74 -12.21 12.81 -0.43
C SER A 74 -10.69 12.65 -0.31
N VAL A 75 -9.90 13.42 -1.05
CA VAL A 75 -8.42 13.41 -0.95
C VAL A 75 -7.97 13.80 0.46
N ASP A 76 -8.67 14.72 1.13
CA ASP A 76 -8.30 15.15 2.48
C ASP A 76 -8.73 14.15 3.57
N GLU A 77 -9.43 13.07 3.23
CA GLU A 77 -9.83 12.04 4.20
C GLU A 77 -8.64 11.21 4.70
N ALA A 78 -7.51 11.22 3.98
CA ALA A 78 -6.24 10.66 4.46
C ALA A 78 -5.56 11.52 5.54
N LEU A 79 -5.95 12.79 5.68
CA LEU A 79 -5.32 13.75 6.57
C LEU A 79 -5.99 13.70 7.96
N GLY A 80 -5.26 13.18 8.93
CA GLY A 80 -5.69 13.05 10.33
C GLY A 80 -4.85 13.85 11.32
N SER A 81 -4.01 14.77 10.86
CA SER A 81 -3.11 15.60 11.65
C SER A 81 -2.09 14.79 12.46
N PHE A 82 -1.46 13.81 11.81
CA PHE A 82 -0.50 12.88 12.41
C PHE A 82 0.83 12.86 11.64
N SER A 83 1.16 13.94 10.94
CA SER A 83 2.38 14.08 10.13
C SER A 83 2.50 12.98 9.06
N LEU A 84 1.41 12.77 8.29
CA LEU A 84 1.31 11.69 7.29
C LEU A 84 2.57 11.54 6.41
N THR A 85 3.05 12.62 5.78
CA THR A 85 4.24 12.58 4.91
C THR A 85 5.51 12.13 5.65
N LEU A 86 5.68 12.50 6.93
CA LEU A 86 6.81 12.03 7.74
C LEU A 86 6.76 10.51 7.89
N ILE A 87 5.59 9.96 8.25
CA ILE A 87 5.38 8.52 8.42
C ILE A 87 5.62 7.77 7.11
N ASP A 88 5.01 8.25 6.01
CA ASP A 88 5.05 7.62 4.68
C ASP A 88 6.45 7.69 4.04
N SER A 89 7.36 8.51 4.57
CA SER A 89 8.75 8.64 4.08
C SER A 89 9.76 7.80 4.85
N LEU A 90 9.38 7.22 6.00
CA LEU A 90 10.31 6.54 6.91
C LEU A 90 11.04 5.37 6.25
N ASP A 91 10.30 4.45 5.65
CA ASP A 91 10.89 3.28 5.01
C ASP A 91 11.74 3.65 3.78
N THR A 92 11.37 4.71 3.07
CA THR A 92 12.13 5.24 1.94
C THR A 92 13.49 5.78 2.39
N LEU A 93 13.56 6.51 3.53
CA LEU A 93 14.84 6.93 4.12
C LEU A 93 15.74 5.71 4.39
N ALA A 94 15.18 4.64 4.97
CA ALA A 94 15.91 3.40 5.21
C ALA A 94 16.38 2.72 3.91
N VAL A 95 15.53 2.64 2.88
CA VAL A 95 15.85 2.05 1.57
C VAL A 95 16.94 2.84 0.83
N LEU A 96 16.94 4.17 0.97
CA LEU A 96 17.96 5.04 0.39
C LEU A 96 19.28 5.02 1.17
N GLY A 97 19.31 4.41 2.36
CA GLY A 97 20.49 4.37 3.22
C GLY A 97 20.77 5.67 3.98
N ALA A 98 19.77 6.54 4.09
CA ALA A 98 19.81 7.80 4.83
C ALA A 98 19.58 7.54 6.32
N LEU A 99 20.53 6.84 6.96
CA LEU A 99 20.31 6.23 8.28
C LEU A 99 20.22 7.25 9.42
N ASP A 100 20.94 8.37 9.30
CA ASP A 100 20.90 9.43 10.30
C ASP A 100 19.53 10.14 10.24
N GLU A 101 19.09 10.52 9.03
CA GLU A 101 17.77 11.11 8.79
C GLU A 101 16.63 10.14 9.14
N PHE A 102 16.79 8.85 8.85
CA PHE A 102 15.82 7.83 9.25
C PHE A 102 15.69 7.75 10.77
N SER A 103 16.81 7.68 11.49
CA SER A 103 16.81 7.67 12.95
C SER A 103 16.16 8.92 13.53
N GLU A 104 16.49 10.10 13.01
CA GLU A 104 15.89 11.37 13.44
C GLU A 104 14.39 11.41 13.16
N ALA A 105 13.96 11.00 11.96
CA ALA A 105 12.55 10.95 11.57
C ALA A 105 11.73 10.02 12.49
N ILE A 106 12.28 8.86 12.89
CA ILE A 106 11.64 7.99 13.88
C ILE A 106 11.45 8.76 15.20
N GLN A 107 12.48 9.46 15.70
CA GLN A 107 12.36 10.23 16.94
C GLN A 107 11.30 11.33 16.84
N LEU A 108 11.21 12.02 15.70
CA LEU A 108 10.14 12.99 15.43
C LEU A 108 8.76 12.33 15.46
N VAL A 109 8.60 11.15 14.85
CA VAL A 109 7.34 10.39 14.93
C VAL A 109 6.99 10.04 16.38
N LEU A 110 7.94 9.54 17.16
CA LEU A 110 7.70 9.21 18.57
C LEU A 110 7.30 10.45 19.38
N ARG A 111 7.97 11.58 19.11
CA ARG A 111 7.76 12.84 19.82
C ARG A 111 6.44 13.51 19.46
N ASP A 112 6.11 13.64 18.19
CA ASP A 112 5.06 14.57 17.73
C ASP A 112 3.81 13.89 17.19
N VAL A 113 3.88 12.64 16.71
CA VAL A 113 2.70 11.96 16.16
C VAL A 113 1.74 11.55 17.26
N ARG A 114 0.48 11.98 17.12
CA ARG A 114 -0.65 11.65 17.98
C ARG A 114 -1.85 11.26 17.13
N TYR A 115 -2.74 10.43 17.67
CA TYR A 115 -3.97 10.01 17.01
C TYR A 115 -5.23 10.58 17.68
N ASP A 116 -5.07 11.60 18.51
CA ASP A 116 -6.11 12.25 19.34
C ASP A 116 -6.77 13.45 18.68
N SER A 117 -6.57 13.64 17.38
CA SER A 117 -7.26 14.67 16.61
C SER A 117 -8.73 14.32 16.41
N ASP A 118 -9.61 15.29 16.62
CA ASP A 118 -11.05 15.15 16.42
C ASP A 118 -11.43 15.28 14.94
N LEU A 119 -10.90 14.36 14.12
CA LEU A 119 -11.07 14.30 12.69
C LEU A 119 -11.57 12.91 12.29
N VAL A 120 -12.51 12.87 11.35
CA VAL A 120 -12.96 11.63 10.71
C VAL A 120 -12.04 11.32 9.54
N VAL A 121 -11.31 10.22 9.61
CA VAL A 121 -10.32 9.78 8.60
C VAL A 121 -10.81 8.56 7.83
N SER A 122 -10.24 8.33 6.66
CA SER A 122 -10.45 7.11 5.88
C SER A 122 -9.75 5.93 6.54
N VAL A 123 -10.48 4.84 6.79
CA VAL A 123 -9.94 3.59 7.34
C VAL A 123 -8.89 3.01 6.39
N PHE A 124 -9.20 3.02 5.09
CA PHE A 124 -8.32 2.50 4.04
C PHE A 124 -7.01 3.28 3.95
N GLU A 125 -7.07 4.61 3.86
CA GLU A 125 -5.86 5.45 3.72
C GLU A 125 -5.01 5.41 4.99
N THR A 126 -5.65 5.40 6.16
CA THR A 126 -4.95 5.28 7.45
C THR A 126 -4.27 3.91 7.57
N ASN A 127 -4.92 2.84 7.12
CA ASN A 127 -4.31 1.51 7.12
C ASN A 127 -3.06 1.45 6.23
N ILE A 128 -3.19 1.79 4.95
CA ILE A 128 -2.09 1.57 3.99
C ILE A 128 -0.91 2.53 4.19
N ARG A 129 -1.15 3.76 4.66
CA ARG A 129 -0.09 4.78 4.81
C ARG A 129 0.45 4.86 6.22
N VAL A 130 -0.44 4.96 7.22
CA VAL A 130 0.00 5.15 8.61
C VAL A 130 0.42 3.83 9.22
N LEU A 131 -0.49 2.85 9.27
CA LEU A 131 -0.15 1.54 9.82
C LEU A 131 0.91 0.85 8.96
N GLY A 132 0.74 0.86 7.64
CA GLY A 132 1.72 0.34 6.68
C GLY A 132 3.11 0.98 6.83
N GLY A 133 3.18 2.31 6.85
CA GLY A 133 4.45 3.05 7.00
C GLY A 133 5.15 2.79 8.33
N LEU A 134 4.40 2.76 9.45
CA LEU A 134 4.95 2.44 10.77
C LEU A 134 5.49 1.00 10.84
N LEU A 135 4.76 0.03 10.31
CA LEU A 135 5.19 -1.37 10.26
C LEU A 135 6.40 -1.55 9.34
N GLY A 136 6.40 -0.94 8.16
CA GLY A 136 7.51 -0.97 7.22
C GLY A 136 8.79 -0.39 7.83
N ALA A 137 8.67 0.77 8.48
CA ALA A 137 9.76 1.41 9.22
C ALA A 137 10.23 0.57 10.41
N HIS A 138 9.32 -0.06 11.17
CA HIS A 138 9.68 -0.98 12.25
C HIS A 138 10.54 -2.14 11.73
N PHE A 139 10.10 -2.83 10.68
CA PHE A 139 10.89 -3.92 10.08
C PHE A 139 12.26 -3.45 9.59
N ALA A 140 12.32 -2.28 8.94
CA ALA A 140 13.58 -1.70 8.49
C ALA A 140 14.50 -1.39 9.68
N ALA A 141 13.97 -0.80 10.75
CA ALA A 141 14.72 -0.45 11.94
C ALA A 141 15.31 -1.68 12.66
N VAL A 142 14.50 -2.72 12.85
CA VAL A 142 14.95 -4.00 13.41
C VAL A 142 16.06 -4.61 12.54
N ALA A 143 15.84 -4.73 11.23
CA ALA A 143 16.81 -5.33 10.32
C ALA A 143 18.13 -4.55 10.24
N LEU A 144 18.09 -3.22 10.32
CA LEU A 144 19.28 -2.36 10.33
C LEU A 144 20.02 -2.47 11.67
N LYS A 145 19.30 -2.53 12.79
CA LYS A 145 19.89 -2.75 14.12
C LYS A 145 20.60 -4.11 14.20
N GLU A 146 19.98 -5.18 13.70
CA GLU A 146 20.58 -6.53 13.64
C GLU A 146 21.85 -6.59 12.80
N LYS A 147 21.93 -5.75 11.75
CA LYS A 147 23.15 -5.58 10.93
C LYS A 147 24.23 -4.73 11.59
N GLY A 148 24.00 -4.20 12.79
CA GLY A 148 24.97 -3.41 13.55
C GLY A 148 25.03 -1.93 13.17
N HIS A 149 23.99 -1.37 12.54
CA HIS A 149 23.93 0.06 12.27
C HIS A 149 23.67 0.84 13.57
N HIS A 150 24.72 1.51 14.07
CA HIS A 150 24.73 2.20 15.36
C HIS A 150 23.67 3.30 15.50
N GLN A 151 23.25 3.92 14.38
CA GLN A 151 22.17 4.91 14.34
C GLN A 151 20.89 4.42 15.01
N LEU A 152 20.59 3.13 14.95
CA LEU A 152 19.37 2.53 15.50
C LEU A 152 19.63 1.66 16.73
N SER A 153 20.79 1.80 17.37
CA SER A 153 21.12 1.05 18.60
C SER A 153 20.11 1.29 19.73
N TRP A 154 19.54 2.51 19.80
CA TRP A 154 18.54 2.93 20.77
C TRP A 154 17.12 2.41 20.46
N TYR A 155 16.86 1.96 19.24
CA TYR A 155 15.53 1.52 18.82
C TYR A 155 15.11 0.25 19.56
N SER A 156 13.89 0.22 20.06
CA SER A 156 13.32 -0.87 20.87
C SER A 156 11.81 -0.92 20.65
N ASP A 157 11.39 -1.13 19.41
CA ASP A 157 10.02 -1.41 18.99
C ASP A 157 8.99 -0.29 19.21
N GLN A 158 9.42 0.94 19.50
CA GLN A 158 8.50 2.05 19.76
C GLN A 158 7.60 2.40 18.55
N LEU A 159 8.02 2.08 17.31
CA LEU A 159 7.14 2.22 16.14
C LEU A 159 6.07 1.12 16.09
N LEU A 160 6.35 -0.08 16.59
CA LEU A 160 5.35 -1.14 16.72
C LEU A 160 4.29 -0.73 17.76
N GLU A 161 4.69 -0.10 18.86
CA GLU A 161 3.74 0.46 19.84
C GLU A 161 2.80 1.50 19.20
N LYS A 162 3.36 2.43 18.40
CA LYS A 162 2.58 3.39 17.59
C LYS A 162 1.65 2.69 16.59
N ALA A 163 2.15 1.66 15.90
CA ALA A 163 1.39 0.86 14.93
C ALA A 163 0.22 0.13 15.60
N GLU A 164 0.44 -0.44 16.79
CA GLU A 164 -0.62 -1.09 17.55
C GLU A 164 -1.68 -0.08 18.00
N GLU A 165 -1.27 1.10 18.47
CA GLU A 165 -2.19 2.16 18.88
C GLU A 165 -3.16 2.55 17.74
N VAL A 166 -2.65 2.78 16.53
CA VAL A 166 -3.52 3.08 15.37
C VAL A 166 -4.36 1.87 14.97
N GLY A 167 -3.81 0.65 15.01
CA GLY A 167 -4.55 -0.58 14.72
C GLY A 167 -5.74 -0.77 15.66
N GLN A 168 -5.55 -0.56 16.96
CA GLN A 168 -6.62 -0.64 17.97
C GLN A 168 -7.73 0.39 17.68
N ARG A 169 -7.37 1.61 17.27
CA ARG A 169 -8.33 2.67 16.93
C ARG A 169 -9.09 2.39 15.64
N LEU A 170 -8.54 1.61 14.70
CA LEU A 170 -9.20 1.20 13.46
C LEU A 170 -10.16 0.02 13.63
N LEU A 171 -9.90 -0.88 14.59
CA LEU A 171 -10.70 -2.11 14.80
C LEU A 171 -12.22 -1.89 14.89
N PRO A 172 -12.74 -0.84 15.58
CA PRO A 172 -14.18 -0.60 15.67
C PRO A 172 -14.88 -0.46 14.31
N ALA A 173 -14.17 -0.01 13.26
CA ALA A 173 -14.74 0.09 11.91
C ALA A 173 -15.17 -1.27 11.33
N PHE A 174 -14.58 -2.38 11.79
CA PHE A 174 -14.90 -3.74 11.35
C PHE A 174 -16.01 -4.41 12.18
N ASN A 175 -16.66 -3.68 13.08
CA ASN A 175 -17.78 -4.19 13.87
C ASN A 175 -19.10 -4.04 13.09
N THR A 176 -19.23 -4.78 11.99
CA THR A 176 -20.45 -4.89 11.19
C THR A 176 -20.94 -6.33 11.13
N SER A 177 -22.23 -6.50 10.82
CA SER A 177 -22.86 -7.83 10.65
C SER A 177 -22.30 -8.58 9.44
N THR A 178 -21.95 -7.87 8.37
CA THR A 178 -21.36 -8.44 7.15
C THR A 178 -19.87 -8.74 7.30
N GLY A 179 -19.17 -8.02 8.17
CA GLY A 179 -17.71 -8.03 8.27
C GLY A 179 -17.01 -7.02 7.35
N LEU A 180 -17.76 -6.31 6.51
CA LEU A 180 -17.24 -5.19 5.71
C LEU A 180 -17.00 -3.98 6.63
N PRO A 181 -15.84 -3.31 6.59
CA PRO A 181 -15.59 -2.16 7.44
C PRO A 181 -16.37 -0.93 6.98
N TYR A 182 -16.73 -0.09 7.95
CA TYR A 182 -17.06 1.30 7.66
C TYR A 182 -15.88 1.97 6.93
N PRO A 183 -16.13 2.84 5.94
CA PRO A 183 -15.04 3.47 5.19
C PRO A 183 -14.28 4.53 6.00
N LYS A 184 -14.89 5.03 7.08
CA LYS A 184 -14.42 6.17 7.86
C LYS A 184 -14.57 5.94 9.35
N ILE A 185 -13.67 6.54 10.13
CA ILE A 185 -13.66 6.47 11.59
C ILE A 185 -13.02 7.72 12.19
N ASN A 186 -13.44 8.12 13.39
CA ASN A 186 -12.73 9.12 14.18
C ASN A 186 -11.72 8.40 15.09
N LEU A 187 -10.42 8.69 14.98
CA LEU A 187 -9.40 7.98 15.76
C LEU A 187 -9.40 8.34 17.25
N LEU A 188 -9.96 9.49 17.63
CA LEU A 188 -10.15 9.90 19.03
C LEU A 188 -11.40 9.26 19.63
N ARG A 189 -12.53 9.32 18.91
CA ARG A 189 -13.86 8.96 19.45
C ARG A 189 -14.35 7.57 19.06
N GLY A 190 -13.75 6.94 18.06
CA GLY A 190 -14.21 5.67 17.48
C GLY A 190 -15.36 5.85 16.48
N MET A 191 -16.31 4.92 16.49
CA MET A 191 -17.48 4.91 15.60
C MET A 191 -18.67 5.65 16.22
N GLU A 192 -19.22 6.63 15.51
CA GLU A 192 -20.47 7.31 15.86
C GLU A 192 -21.59 6.89 14.89
N TYR A 193 -22.38 5.87 15.25
CA TYR A 193 -23.30 5.14 14.33
C TYR A 193 -24.48 5.95 13.73
N GLY A 194 -24.59 7.25 13.99
CA GLY A 194 -25.73 8.09 13.57
C GLY A 194 -25.72 8.48 12.09
N ASP A 195 -24.64 9.11 11.63
CA ASP A 195 -24.49 9.65 10.26
C ASP A 195 -23.23 9.09 9.59
N VAL A 196 -23.17 7.75 9.55
CA VAL A 196 -22.04 7.03 8.96
C VAL A 196 -22.34 6.61 7.53
N ASP A 197 -21.32 6.73 6.67
CA ASP A 197 -21.35 6.22 5.31
C ASP A 197 -21.73 4.72 5.33
N LYS A 198 -22.80 4.38 4.60
CA LYS A 198 -23.36 3.01 4.56
C LYS A 198 -22.76 2.15 3.46
N THR A 199 -21.82 2.71 2.70
CA THR A 199 -21.20 2.05 1.57
C THR A 199 -19.68 2.20 1.65
N THR A 200 -18.97 1.21 1.14
CA THR A 200 -17.51 1.22 1.03
C THR A 200 -17.09 0.75 -0.36
N CYS A 201 -15.87 1.11 -0.78
CA CYS A 201 -15.32 0.61 -2.03
C CYS A 201 -14.67 -0.77 -1.85
N THR A 202 -14.58 -1.56 -2.92
CA THR A 202 -13.97 -2.90 -2.86
C THR A 202 -12.51 -2.86 -2.43
N ALA A 203 -11.72 -1.95 -2.98
CA ALA A 203 -10.35 -1.68 -2.53
C ALA A 203 -10.33 -1.26 -1.05
N CYS A 204 -11.22 -0.34 -0.65
CA CYS A 204 -11.28 0.21 0.70
C CYS A 204 -11.47 -0.89 1.76
N ALA A 205 -12.38 -1.84 1.49
CA ALA A 205 -12.67 -2.96 2.38
C ALA A 205 -11.67 -4.13 2.22
N GLY A 206 -11.12 -4.32 1.02
CA GLY A 206 -10.25 -5.44 0.66
C GLY A 206 -8.76 -5.23 0.95
N THR A 207 -8.32 -4.00 1.11
CA THR A 207 -6.89 -3.64 1.16
C THR A 207 -6.45 -3.33 2.59
N ASN A 208 -6.73 -4.27 3.50
CA ASN A 208 -6.36 -4.17 4.92
C ASN A 208 -5.59 -5.39 5.43
N ILE A 209 -5.58 -6.49 4.68
CA ILE A 209 -5.15 -7.79 5.19
C ILE A 209 -3.64 -7.88 5.42
N LEU A 210 -2.79 -7.21 4.65
CA LEU A 210 -1.33 -7.32 4.81
C LEU A 210 -0.87 -6.69 6.13
N GLU A 211 -1.32 -5.46 6.39
CA GLU A 211 -0.97 -4.68 7.58
C GLU A 211 -1.55 -5.34 8.82
N PHE A 212 -2.82 -5.74 8.79
CA PHE A 212 -3.48 -6.37 9.93
C PHE A 212 -2.91 -7.77 10.22
N ALA A 213 -2.48 -8.53 9.19
CA ALA A 213 -1.80 -9.80 9.37
C ALA A 213 -0.40 -9.64 9.97
N ALA A 214 0.36 -8.63 9.53
CA ALA A 214 1.65 -8.29 10.12
C ALA A 214 1.48 -7.86 11.59
N LEU A 215 0.54 -6.96 11.88
CA LEU A 215 0.28 -6.49 13.24
C LEU A 215 -0.16 -7.62 14.16
N SER A 216 -1.00 -8.56 13.69
CA SER A 216 -1.41 -9.73 14.49
C SER A 216 -0.22 -10.61 14.90
N ARG A 217 0.75 -10.79 14.00
CA ARG A 217 1.94 -11.61 14.27
C ARG A 217 2.90 -10.93 15.24
N LEU A 218 3.07 -9.61 15.10
CA LEU A 218 3.98 -8.82 15.94
C LEU A 218 3.43 -8.60 17.35
N THR A 219 2.11 -8.43 17.50
CA THR A 219 1.46 -8.15 18.80
C THR A 219 0.90 -9.39 19.48
N GLY A 220 0.72 -10.50 18.75
CA GLY A 220 0.02 -11.70 19.22
C GLY A 220 -1.51 -11.57 19.24
N ASN A 221 -2.07 -10.42 18.87
CA ASN A 221 -3.52 -10.21 18.83
C ASN A 221 -4.12 -10.62 17.48
N ALA A 222 -4.75 -11.79 17.42
CA ALA A 222 -5.36 -12.33 16.20
C ALA A 222 -6.58 -11.54 15.68
N ALA A 223 -7.11 -10.58 16.44
CA ALA A 223 -8.29 -9.82 16.05
C ALA A 223 -8.07 -9.05 14.74
N TYR A 224 -6.89 -8.48 14.52
CA TYR A 224 -6.61 -7.70 13.31
C TYR A 224 -6.76 -8.59 12.07
N GLU A 225 -5.97 -9.66 11.94
CA GLU A 225 -6.02 -10.55 10.78
C GLU A 225 -7.41 -11.13 10.59
N THR A 226 -8.04 -11.61 11.67
CA THR A 226 -9.39 -12.22 11.61
C THR A 226 -10.42 -11.26 11.01
N LYS A 227 -10.40 -9.99 11.42
CA LYS A 227 -11.32 -8.97 10.90
C LYS A 227 -11.07 -8.66 9.43
N ALA A 228 -9.81 -8.49 9.03
CA ALA A 228 -9.46 -8.24 7.64
C ALA A 228 -9.77 -9.44 6.72
N ARG A 229 -9.56 -10.68 7.18
CA ARG A 229 -9.92 -11.90 6.45
C ARG A 229 -11.42 -11.98 6.23
N ARG A 230 -12.21 -11.69 7.25
CA ARG A 230 -13.68 -11.69 7.16
C ARG A 230 -14.17 -10.65 6.14
N SER A 231 -13.56 -9.47 6.08
CA SER A 231 -13.87 -8.46 5.05
C SER A 231 -13.58 -8.99 3.64
N MET A 232 -12.39 -9.57 3.43
CA MET A 232 -12.02 -10.19 2.15
C MET A 232 -12.98 -11.30 1.74
N GLU A 233 -13.42 -12.13 2.69
CA GLU A 233 -14.41 -13.19 2.45
C GLU A 233 -15.79 -12.62 2.09
N ALA A 234 -16.26 -11.59 2.78
CA ALA A 234 -17.54 -10.94 2.48
C ALA A 234 -17.56 -10.40 1.04
N ILE A 235 -16.49 -9.72 0.61
CA ILE A 235 -16.32 -9.26 -0.78
C ILE A 235 -16.36 -10.43 -1.76
N TRP A 236 -15.58 -11.49 -1.47
CA TRP A 236 -15.52 -12.67 -2.33
C TRP A 236 -16.88 -13.35 -2.47
N MET A 237 -17.64 -13.46 -1.38
CA MET A 237 -18.97 -14.07 -1.40
C MET A 237 -20.03 -13.23 -2.11
N ALA A 238 -19.84 -11.91 -2.13
CA ALA A 238 -20.72 -11.00 -2.86
C ALA A 238 -20.49 -11.03 -4.39
N ARG A 239 -19.36 -11.55 -4.89
CA ARG A 239 -19.02 -11.56 -6.33
C ARG A 239 -20.14 -12.15 -7.19
N HIS A 240 -20.21 -11.71 -8.44
CA HIS A 240 -21.19 -12.24 -9.39
C HIS A 240 -20.87 -13.70 -9.75
N ARG A 241 -21.84 -14.62 -9.56
CA ARG A 241 -21.65 -16.07 -9.72
C ARG A 241 -21.31 -16.53 -11.14
N GLY A 242 -21.68 -15.75 -12.16
CA GLY A 242 -21.45 -16.12 -13.56
C GLY A 242 -20.04 -15.80 -14.09
N HIS A 243 -19.39 -14.78 -13.54
CA HIS A 243 -18.09 -14.32 -14.03
C HIS A 243 -17.06 -14.06 -12.91
N ASP A 244 -17.39 -14.35 -11.65
CA ASP A 244 -16.50 -14.20 -10.50
C ASP A 244 -15.97 -12.76 -10.27
N LEU A 245 -16.61 -11.73 -10.86
CA LEU A 245 -16.21 -10.32 -10.71
C LEU A 245 -16.93 -9.64 -9.53
N VAL A 246 -16.26 -8.67 -8.94
CA VAL A 246 -16.75 -7.82 -7.84
C VAL A 246 -17.10 -6.43 -8.36
N GLY A 247 -18.07 -5.77 -7.71
CA GLY A 247 -18.44 -4.38 -8.06
C GLY A 247 -17.49 -3.36 -7.44
N THR A 248 -17.64 -2.09 -7.79
CA THR A 248 -16.84 -0.99 -7.22
C THR A 248 -17.26 -0.59 -5.81
N THR A 249 -18.57 -0.61 -5.51
CA THR A 249 -19.10 -0.11 -4.22
C THR A 249 -20.13 -1.08 -3.65
N ILE A 250 -19.98 -1.39 -2.36
CA ILE A 250 -20.77 -2.37 -1.61
C ILE A 250 -21.41 -1.72 -0.38
N ASP A 251 -22.65 -2.09 -0.08
CA ASP A 251 -23.35 -1.69 1.15
C ASP A 251 -22.88 -2.55 2.32
N ILE A 252 -22.44 -1.90 3.40
CA ILE A 252 -21.83 -2.55 4.56
C ILE A 252 -22.85 -3.30 5.44
N ASN A 253 -24.14 -2.96 5.35
CA ASN A 253 -25.18 -3.53 6.20
C ASN A 253 -25.75 -4.82 5.60
N ASN A 254 -25.89 -4.88 4.28
CA ASN A 254 -26.52 -6.00 3.58
C ASN A 254 -25.59 -6.75 2.59
N GLY A 255 -24.37 -6.25 2.35
CA GLY A 255 -23.39 -6.87 1.47
C GLY A 255 -23.75 -6.83 -0.02
N GLN A 256 -24.68 -5.97 -0.42
CA GLN A 256 -25.11 -5.84 -1.82
C GLN A 256 -24.31 -4.76 -2.55
N TRP A 257 -23.99 -5.00 -3.82
CA TRP A 257 -23.35 -4.02 -4.68
C TRP A 257 -24.29 -2.86 -5.00
N THR A 258 -23.92 -1.66 -4.57
CA THR A 258 -24.61 -0.41 -4.95
C THR A 258 -24.09 0.11 -6.28
N ARG A 259 -22.80 -0.10 -6.56
CA ARG A 259 -22.19 0.12 -7.88
C ARG A 259 -21.57 -1.18 -8.39
N LYS A 260 -22.10 -1.67 -9.50
CA LYS A 260 -21.78 -2.99 -10.10
C LYS A 260 -20.76 -2.93 -11.21
N ASP A 261 -20.29 -1.74 -11.58
CA ASP A 261 -19.16 -1.62 -12.50
C ASP A 261 -17.95 -2.39 -11.95
N SER A 262 -17.23 -3.06 -12.83
CA SER A 262 -16.08 -3.89 -12.49
C SER A 262 -14.91 -3.55 -13.40
N GLY A 263 -13.71 -3.62 -12.85
CA GLY A 263 -12.47 -3.37 -13.54
C GLY A 263 -11.29 -3.60 -12.61
N VAL A 264 -10.11 -3.18 -13.07
CA VAL A 264 -8.85 -3.24 -12.30
C VAL A 264 -8.34 -1.86 -11.91
N GLY A 265 -9.20 -0.84 -12.02
CA GLY A 265 -8.87 0.54 -11.69
C GLY A 265 -9.40 0.95 -10.32
N ALA A 266 -9.45 2.27 -10.13
CA ALA A 266 -9.80 2.91 -8.87
C ALA A 266 -11.06 2.33 -8.23
N GLY A 267 -10.94 1.98 -6.94
CA GLY A 267 -12.02 1.43 -6.12
C GLY A 267 -12.09 -0.09 -6.11
N ILE A 268 -11.31 -0.79 -6.95
CA ILE A 268 -11.23 -2.27 -6.98
C ILE A 268 -9.77 -2.76 -7.00
N ASP A 269 -8.92 -2.12 -7.81
CA ASP A 269 -7.48 -2.41 -8.00
C ASP A 269 -6.80 -3.25 -6.91
N SER A 270 -6.60 -2.67 -5.74
CA SER A 270 -5.76 -3.19 -4.66
C SER A 270 -6.36 -4.39 -3.91
N TYR A 271 -7.66 -4.67 -4.08
CA TYR A 271 -8.25 -5.93 -3.60
C TYR A 271 -7.60 -7.14 -4.29
N TYR A 272 -7.40 -7.06 -5.61
CA TYR A 272 -6.74 -8.14 -6.36
C TYR A 272 -5.25 -8.20 -6.04
N GLU A 273 -4.61 -7.04 -5.89
CA GLU A 273 -3.23 -6.95 -5.44
C GLU A 273 -3.03 -7.67 -4.10
N TYR A 274 -3.90 -7.43 -3.12
CA TYR A 274 -3.81 -8.03 -1.79
C TYR A 274 -4.13 -9.52 -1.80
N CYS A 275 -4.97 -10.00 -2.73
CA CYS A 275 -5.11 -11.44 -2.94
C CYS A 275 -3.77 -12.10 -3.31
N LEU A 276 -3.05 -11.53 -4.27
CA LEU A 276 -1.75 -12.09 -4.67
C LEU A 276 -0.69 -11.90 -3.58
N LYS A 277 -0.57 -10.68 -3.04
CA LYS A 277 0.46 -10.35 -2.03
C LYS A 277 0.28 -11.15 -0.74
N TYR A 278 -0.95 -11.39 -0.31
CA TYR A 278 -1.22 -12.18 0.89
C TYR A 278 -0.82 -13.64 0.71
N TYR A 279 -1.11 -14.22 -0.47
CA TYR A 279 -0.59 -15.54 -0.83
C TYR A 279 0.94 -15.58 -0.83
N ILE A 280 1.61 -14.58 -1.41
CA ILE A 280 3.08 -14.52 -1.42
C ILE A 280 3.64 -14.44 0.01
N LEU A 281 3.00 -13.65 0.88
CA LEU A 281 3.47 -13.42 2.24
C LEU A 281 3.27 -14.64 3.14
N LEU A 282 2.13 -15.33 3.05
CA LEU A 282 1.70 -16.33 4.03
C LEU A 282 1.35 -17.70 3.46
N GLY A 283 1.39 -17.87 2.14
CA GLY A 283 1.15 -19.15 1.47
C GLY A 283 -0.31 -19.58 1.38
N ASP A 284 -1.27 -18.71 1.66
CA ASP A 284 -2.70 -19.06 1.64
C ASP A 284 -3.23 -19.19 0.21
N THR A 285 -3.39 -20.44 -0.23
CA THR A 285 -3.76 -20.79 -1.61
C THR A 285 -5.18 -20.36 -1.99
N GLU A 286 -6.04 -20.07 -1.01
CA GLU A 286 -7.38 -19.54 -1.27
C GLU A 286 -7.29 -18.17 -1.96
N TYR A 287 -6.38 -17.30 -1.49
CA TYR A 287 -6.21 -15.98 -2.07
C TYR A 287 -5.57 -16.03 -3.47
N LEU A 288 -4.65 -16.97 -3.71
CA LEU A 288 -4.17 -17.24 -5.06
C LEU A 288 -5.29 -17.69 -5.99
N HIS A 289 -6.19 -18.55 -5.50
CA HIS A 289 -7.36 -18.98 -6.26
C HIS A 289 -8.26 -17.79 -6.64
N ARG A 290 -8.57 -16.91 -5.67
CA ARG A 290 -9.37 -15.69 -5.90
C ARG A 290 -8.73 -14.80 -6.98
N PHE A 291 -7.43 -14.57 -6.89
CA PHE A 291 -6.67 -13.77 -7.85
C PHE A 291 -6.68 -14.40 -9.26
N ASN A 292 -6.40 -15.71 -9.37
CA ASN A 292 -6.39 -16.42 -10.64
C ASN A 292 -7.76 -16.40 -11.34
N LYS A 293 -8.85 -16.53 -10.57
CA LYS A 293 -10.22 -16.45 -11.09
C LYS A 293 -10.48 -15.12 -11.80
N VAL A 294 -10.15 -14.02 -11.14
CA VAL A 294 -10.33 -12.67 -11.69
C VAL A 294 -9.46 -12.46 -12.92
N CYS A 295 -8.20 -12.87 -12.87
CA CYS A 295 -7.29 -12.72 -14.00
C CYS A 295 -7.80 -13.49 -15.23
N MET A 296 -8.21 -14.76 -15.08
CA MET A 296 -8.79 -15.55 -16.17
C MET A 296 -10.06 -14.91 -16.75
N THR A 297 -10.97 -14.40 -15.90
CA THR A 297 -12.17 -13.70 -16.38
C THR A 297 -11.83 -12.41 -17.13
N THR A 298 -10.86 -11.64 -16.63
CA THR A 298 -10.48 -10.36 -17.25
C THR A 298 -9.88 -10.57 -18.64
N PHE A 299 -9.08 -11.64 -18.79
CA PHE A 299 -8.59 -12.07 -20.10
C PHE A 299 -9.68 -12.52 -21.06
N SER A 300 -10.64 -13.35 -20.60
CA SER A 300 -11.70 -13.87 -21.46
C SER A 300 -12.63 -12.77 -21.98
N HIS A 301 -12.75 -11.65 -21.26
CA HIS A 301 -13.52 -10.48 -21.68
C HIS A 301 -12.69 -9.45 -22.47
N GLY A 302 -11.55 -9.85 -23.03
CA GLY A 302 -10.81 -9.06 -24.02
C GLY A 302 -9.90 -7.96 -23.46
N ARG A 303 -9.60 -7.97 -22.15
CA ARG A 303 -8.62 -7.05 -21.55
C ARG A 303 -7.36 -7.83 -21.15
N ASN A 304 -6.24 -7.54 -21.83
CA ASN A 304 -4.91 -8.12 -21.56
C ASN A 304 -4.30 -7.55 -20.28
N VAL A 305 -4.88 -7.87 -19.11
CA VAL A 305 -4.54 -7.19 -17.84
C VAL A 305 -3.64 -8.02 -16.92
N CYS A 306 -3.60 -9.35 -17.07
CA CYS A 306 -2.89 -10.22 -16.12
C CYS A 306 -1.87 -11.15 -16.80
N GLU A 307 -0.97 -10.68 -17.67
CA GLU A 307 0.00 -11.60 -18.30
C GLU A 307 1.07 -12.03 -17.28
N ILE A 308 0.80 -13.12 -16.55
CA ILE A 308 1.72 -13.76 -15.62
C ILE A 308 2.44 -14.86 -16.39
N SER A 309 3.60 -14.54 -16.97
CA SER A 309 4.47 -15.55 -17.54
C SER A 309 5.29 -16.21 -16.42
N TRP A 310 4.99 -17.47 -16.14
CA TRP A 310 5.84 -18.33 -15.30
C TRP A 310 7.07 -18.75 -16.10
N ILE A 311 8.18 -18.03 -15.96
CA ILE A 311 9.47 -18.54 -16.43
C ILE A 311 9.97 -19.54 -15.36
N ARG A 312 9.92 -20.83 -15.71
CA ARG A 312 10.23 -21.98 -14.84
C ARG A 312 11.61 -21.97 -14.16
N GLU A 313 12.47 -20.99 -14.41
CA GLU A 313 13.85 -20.97 -13.92
C GLU A 313 14.19 -19.79 -12.99
N THR A 314 13.28 -18.84 -12.77
CA THR A 314 13.52 -17.74 -11.81
C THR A 314 12.30 -17.55 -10.93
N LYS A 315 12.49 -17.60 -9.60
CA LYS A 315 11.47 -17.30 -8.57
C LYS A 315 11.09 -15.80 -8.59
N THR A 316 10.64 -15.29 -9.73
CA THR A 316 10.34 -13.88 -9.95
C THR A 316 8.98 -13.77 -10.61
N ILE A 317 8.00 -13.22 -9.89
CA ILE A 317 6.70 -12.88 -10.45
C ILE A 317 6.86 -11.54 -11.15
N ARG A 318 6.63 -11.49 -12.46
CA ARG A 318 6.46 -10.24 -13.21
C ARG A 318 4.97 -10.04 -13.48
N VAL A 319 4.37 -9.06 -12.82
CA VAL A 319 3.04 -8.58 -13.17
C VAL A 319 3.23 -7.47 -14.20
N PHE A 320 2.84 -7.72 -15.44
CA PHE A 320 2.76 -6.68 -16.45
C PHE A 320 1.35 -6.11 -16.46
N VAL A 321 1.22 -4.84 -16.07
CA VAL A 321 0.05 -4.02 -16.42
C VAL A 321 0.43 -3.31 -17.70
N LYS A 322 -0.23 -3.63 -18.82
CA LYS A 322 -0.12 -2.87 -20.06
C LYS A 322 -1.17 -1.77 -20.09
#